data_AF-A0A933CLA3-F1
#
_entry.id   AF-A0A933CLA3-F1
#
_cell.length_a   1.000
_cell.length_b   1.000
_cell.length_c   1.000
_cell.angle_alpha   90.00
_cell.angle_beta   90.00
_cell.angle_gamma   90.00
#
_symmetry.space_group_name_H-M   'P 1'
#
loop_
_entity.id
_entity.type
_entity.pdbx_description
1 polymer ?
#
loop_
_entity_poly.entity_id
_entity_poly.type
_entity_poly.pdbx_seq_one_letter_code
_entity_poly.pdbx_strand_id
1 'polypeptide(L)'
;MTKDPKLAEQIKRDYRQAGLDPKTRALLDYAVQVTHDPHPVTAETIAGLRQLGWSDEDILTATHIIGFFNYYTRLADALGVEPEDFMKRE
;
A
#
# COMPACT_ATOMS: atom_id res chain seq x y z
N MET A 1 -12.51 -2.20 -4.86
CA MET A 1 -11.99 -1.44 -6.02
C MET A 1 -12.62 -0.06 -6.02
N THR A 2 -11.87 1.00 -6.33
CA THR A 2 -12.30 2.42 -6.32
C THR A 2 -13.55 2.72 -7.16
N LYS A 3 -13.94 1.79 -8.04
CA LYS A 3 -14.97 1.96 -9.08
C LYS A 3 -14.70 3.12 -10.04
N ASP A 4 -13.50 3.70 -9.96
CA ASP A 4 -12.96 4.74 -10.82
C ASP A 4 -11.66 4.21 -11.44
N PRO A 5 -11.70 3.79 -12.72
CA PRO A 5 -10.53 3.30 -13.43
C PRO A 5 -9.41 4.35 -13.55
N LYS A 6 -9.75 5.64 -13.69
CA LYS A 6 -8.74 6.70 -13.82
C LYS A 6 -7.97 6.87 -12.52
N LEU A 7 -8.68 6.88 -11.39
CA LEU A 7 -8.05 6.94 -10.08
C LEU A 7 -7.17 5.71 -9.84
N ALA A 8 -7.63 4.52 -10.24
CA ALA A 8 -6.84 3.30 -10.10
C ALA A 8 -5.52 3.38 -10.89
N GLU A 9 -5.55 3.87 -12.13
CA GLU A 9 -4.34 4.06 -12.94
C GLU A 9 -3.40 5.12 -12.36
N GLN A 10 -3.93 6.21 -11.81
CA GLN A 10 -3.11 7.21 -11.11
C GLN A 10 -2.40 6.61 -9.90
N ILE A 11 -3.12 5.81 -9.08
CA ILE A 11 -2.54 5.14 -7.91
C ILE A 11 -1.45 4.14 -8.32
N LYS A 12 -1.69 3.33 -9.36
CA LYS A 12 -0.71 2.36 -9.87
C LYS A 12 0.59 3.03 -10.31
N ARG A 13 0.50 4.21 -10.93
CA ARG A 13 1.66 4.96 -11.42
C ARG A 13 2.38 5.70 -10.31
N ASP A 14 1.67 6.55 -9.57
CA ASP A 14 2.17 7.28 -8.40
C ASP A 14 0.99 7.82 -7.58
N TYR A 15 0.66 7.12 -6.48
CA TYR A 15 -0.44 7.52 -5.59
C TYR A 15 -0.28 8.93 -5.00
N ARG A 16 0.92 9.51 -4.98
CA ARG A 16 1.14 10.88 -4.47
C ARG A 16 0.56 11.96 -5.38
N GLN A 17 0.35 11.63 -6.65
CA GLN A 17 -0.24 12.51 -7.65
C GLN A 17 -1.74 12.21 -7.87
N ALA A 18 -2.25 11.15 -7.25
CA ALA A 18 -3.67 10.81 -7.30
C ALA A 18 -4.49 11.76 -6.41
N GLY A 19 -5.73 12.04 -6.81
CA GLY A 19 -6.68 12.86 -6.06
C GLY A 19 -7.25 12.17 -4.80
N LEU A 20 -6.37 11.70 -3.92
CA LEU A 20 -6.71 10.99 -2.70
C LEU A 20 -7.01 11.95 -1.55
N ASP A 21 -7.97 11.57 -0.71
CA ASP A 21 -8.18 12.26 0.55
C ASP A 21 -6.99 12.04 1.51
N PRO A 22 -6.78 12.93 2.50
CA PRO A 22 -5.66 12.83 3.42
C PRO A 22 -5.60 11.52 4.21
N LYS A 23 -6.75 10.94 4.55
CA LYS A 23 -6.84 9.68 5.31
C LYS A 23 -6.35 8.50 4.48
N THR A 24 -6.79 8.40 3.22
CA THR A 24 -6.32 7.35 2.29
C THR A 24 -4.84 7.52 1.95
N ARG A 25 -4.40 8.75 1.68
CA ARG A 25 -2.99 9.02 1.36
C ARG A 25 -2.04 8.60 2.49
N ALA A 26 -2.38 8.91 3.74
CA ALA A 26 -1.56 8.52 4.88
C ALA A 26 -1.42 7.00 5.03
N LEU A 27 -2.48 6.23 4.73
CA LEU A 27 -2.40 4.76 4.74
C LEU A 27 -1.44 4.23 3.66
N LEU A 28 -1.42 4.86 2.48
CA LEU A 28 -0.48 4.50 1.41
C LEU A 28 0.96 4.93 1.73
N ASP A 29 1.15 6.09 2.37
CA ASP A 29 2.46 6.51 2.88
C ASP A 29 3.01 5.49 3.90
N TYR A 30 2.15 5.02 4.82
CA TYR A 30 2.49 3.92 5.73
C TYR A 30 2.83 2.62 4.99
N ALA A 31 2.06 2.24 3.96
CA ALA A 31 2.35 1.06 3.15
C ALA A 31 3.72 1.13 2.47
N VAL A 32 4.06 2.29 1.88
CA VAL A 32 5.38 2.53 1.28
C VAL A 32 6.49 2.41 2.33
N GLN A 33 6.30 3.01 3.50
CA GLN A 33 7.29 2.94 4.58
C GLN A 33 7.55 1.48 4.98
N VAL A 34 6.50 0.72 5.30
CA VAL A 34 6.61 -0.70 5.70
C VAL A 34 7.26 -1.56 4.60
N THR A 35 7.00 -1.27 3.32
CA THR A 35 7.59 -2.01 2.20
C THR A 35 9.08 -1.72 1.99
N HIS A 36 9.52 -0.48 2.17
CA HIS A 36 10.92 -0.09 1.94
C HIS A 36 11.81 -0.24 3.18
N ASP A 37 11.35 0.25 4.32
CA ASP A 37 12.06 0.14 5.59
C ASP A 37 11.05 0.19 6.76
N PRO A 38 10.68 -0.96 7.33
CA PRO A 38 9.75 -1.01 8.44
C PRO A 38 10.38 -0.61 9.79
N HIS A 39 11.72 -0.53 9.91
CA HIS A 39 12.38 -0.23 11.20
C HIS A 39 12.00 1.12 11.82
N PRO A 40 11.79 2.20 11.05
CA PRO A 40 11.40 3.50 11.59
C PRO A 40 9.90 3.61 11.91
N VAL A 41 9.10 2.56 11.70
CA VAL A 41 7.69 2.57 12.09
C VAL A 41 7.59 2.54 13.61
N THR A 42 6.99 3.56 14.20
CA THR A 42 6.87 3.72 15.66
C THR A 42 5.42 3.82 16.09
N ALA A 43 5.19 3.89 17.40
CA ALA A 43 3.86 4.15 17.97
C ALA A 43 3.27 5.49 17.47
N GLU A 44 4.11 6.49 17.19
CA GLU A 44 3.72 7.79 16.65
C GLU A 44 3.17 7.66 15.21
N THR A 45 3.78 6.81 14.38
CA THR A 45 3.25 6.52 13.03
C THR A 45 1.82 5.99 13.11
N ILE A 46 1.58 5.02 14.00
CA ILE A 46 0.25 4.43 14.21
C ILE A 46 -0.72 5.44 14.81
N ALA A 47 -0.27 6.27 15.77
CA ALA A 47 -1.08 7.35 16.33
C ALA A 47 -1.51 8.36 15.26
N GLY A 48 -0.64 8.69 14.29
CA GLY A 48 -0.98 9.55 13.15
C GLY A 48 -2.10 8.97 12.29
N LEU A 49 -2.09 7.66 12.02
CA LEU A 49 -3.18 6.99 11.30
C LEU A 49 -4.50 7.04 12.08
N ARG A 50 -4.45 6.83 13.40
CA ARG A 50 -5.63 6.94 14.28
C ARG A 50 -6.23 8.34 14.28
N GLN A 51 -5.40 9.38 14.32
CA GLN A 51 -5.86 10.78 14.27
C GLN A 51 -6.61 11.11 12.97
N LEU A 52 -6.30 10.42 11.87
CA LEU A 52 -7.03 10.52 10.60
C LEU A 52 -8.28 9.64 10.55
N GLY A 53 -8.62 8.95 11.65
CA GLY A 53 -9.84 8.17 11.81
C GLY A 53 -9.73 6.72 11.32
N TRP A 54 -8.53 6.17 11.18
CA TRP A 54 -8.35 4.72 11.03
C TRP A 54 -8.50 4.02 12.39
N SER A 55 -9.26 2.93 12.42
CA SER A 55 -9.35 2.09 13.61
C SER A 55 -8.12 1.17 13.74
N ASP A 56 -7.90 0.60 14.92
CA ASP A 56 -6.85 -0.41 15.12
C ASP A 56 -7.05 -1.63 14.24
N GLU A 57 -8.30 -2.03 14.00
CA GLU A 57 -8.65 -3.14 13.11
C GLU A 57 -8.33 -2.82 11.65
N ASP A 58 -8.59 -1.59 11.19
CA ASP A 58 -8.20 -1.15 9.85
C ASP A 58 -6.68 -1.17 9.66
N ILE A 59 -5.94 -0.66 10.65
CA ILE A 59 -4.47 -0.57 10.60
C ILE A 59 -3.86 -1.98 10.62
N LEU A 60 -4.38 -2.87 11.47
CA LEU A 60 -3.96 -4.27 11.53
C LEU A 60 -4.22 -4.98 10.18
N THR A 61 -5.42 -4.80 9.63
CA THR A 61 -5.81 -5.39 8.34
C THR A 61 -4.92 -4.88 7.21
N ALA A 62 -4.69 -3.57 7.14
CA ALA A 62 -3.78 -2.98 6.17
C ALA A 62 -2.35 -3.54 6.31
N THR A 63 -1.84 -3.64 7.53
CA THR A 63 -0.51 -4.19 7.82
C THR A 63 -0.38 -5.64 7.36
N HIS A 64 -1.40 -6.47 7.57
CA HIS A 64 -1.43 -7.84 7.04
C HIS A 64 -1.40 -7.87 5.51
N ILE A 65 -2.18 -7.02 4.84
CA ILE A 65 -2.21 -6.95 3.37
C ILE A 65 -0.84 -6.53 2.83
N ILE A 66 -0.24 -5.48 3.40
CA ILE A 66 1.09 -4.99 3.03
C ILE A 66 2.13 -6.11 3.20
N GLY A 67 2.14 -6.77 4.36
CA GLY A 67 3.06 -7.87 4.65
C GLY A 67 2.87 -9.06 3.71
N PHE A 68 1.63 -9.43 3.41
CA PHE A 68 1.32 -10.50 2.48
C PHE A 68 1.85 -10.23 1.07
N PHE A 69 1.62 -9.02 0.52
CA PHE A 69 2.17 -8.65 -0.78
C PHE A 69 3.70 -8.59 -0.78
N ASN A 70 4.32 -8.09 0.29
CA ASN A 70 5.77 -8.11 0.43
C ASN A 70 6.34 -9.53 0.40
N TYR A 71 5.72 -10.49 1.10
CA TYR A 71 6.11 -11.90 1.06
C TYR A 71 5.88 -12.52 -0.32
N TYR A 72 4.68 -12.34 -0.88
CA TYR A 72 4.27 -12.97 -2.13
C TYR A 72 5.09 -12.48 -3.32
N THR A 73 5.32 -11.18 -3.45
CA THR A 73 6.14 -10.60 -4.53
C THR A 73 7.57 -11.15 -4.51
N ARG A 74 8.18 -11.29 -3.32
CA ARG A 74 9.50 -11.90 -3.18
C ARG A 74 9.54 -13.36 -3.63
N LEU A 75 8.50 -14.14 -3.34
CA LEU A 75 8.41 -15.51 -3.83
C LEU A 75 8.26 -15.58 -5.34
N ALA A 76 7.36 -14.77 -5.90
CA ALA A 76 7.13 -14.70 -7.34
C ALA A 76 8.42 -14.35 -8.10
N ASP A 77 9.10 -13.29 -7.64
CA ASP A 77 10.37 -12.82 -8.23
C ASP A 77 11.48 -13.87 -8.10
N ALA A 78 11.63 -14.49 -6.93
CA ALA A 78 12.69 -15.48 -6.69
C ALA A 78 12.50 -16.79 -7.48
N LEU A 79 11.25 -17.17 -7.76
CA LEU A 79 10.91 -18.39 -8.51
C LEU A 79 10.73 -18.15 -10.01
N GLY A 80 10.85 -16.90 -10.49
CA GLY A 80 10.68 -16.56 -11.90
C GLY A 80 9.23 -16.72 -12.39
N VAL A 81 8.25 -16.40 -11.53
CA VAL A 81 6.84 -16.42 -11.93
C VAL A 81 6.59 -15.28 -12.93
N GLU A 82 6.16 -15.64 -14.13
CA GLU A 82 5.83 -14.67 -15.18
C GLU A 82 4.59 -13.85 -14.79
N PRO A 83 4.63 -12.51 -14.92
CA PRO A 83 3.45 -11.67 -14.70
C PRO A 83 2.34 -11.98 -15.70
N GLU A 84 1.09 -11.97 -15.24
CA GLU A 84 -0.07 -11.98 -16.13
C GLU A 84 -0.06 -10.77 -17.07
N ASP A 85 -0.73 -10.89 -18.22
CA ASP A 85 -0.68 -9.88 -19.28
C ASP A 85 -1.07 -8.47 -18.81
N PHE A 86 -2.02 -8.35 -17.87
CA PHE A 86 -2.45 -7.06 -17.33
C PHE A 86 -1.45 -6.43 -16.33
N MET A 87 -0.45 -7.19 -15.87
CA MET A 87 0.61 -6.72 -14.96
C MET A 87 1.89 -6.31 -15.68
N LYS A 88 2.01 -6.64 -16.98
CA LYS A 88 3.15 -6.24 -17.80
C LYS A 88 3.15 -4.72 -17.96
N ARG A 89 4.28 -4.09 -17.66
CA ARG A 89 4.48 -2.65 -17.88
C ARG A 89 4.76 -2.46 -19.38
N GLU A 90 4.01 -1.59 -20.04
CA GLU A 90 4.32 -1.11 -21.41
C GLU A 90 5.61 -0.27 -21.42
#